data_AF-A0A2T1FAT2-F1
#
_entry.id   AF-A0A2T1FAT2-F1
#
_cell.length_a   1.000
_cell.length_b   1.000
_cell.length_c   1.000
_cell.angle_alpha   90.00
_cell.angle_beta   90.00
_cell.angle_gamma   90.00
#
_symmetry.space_group_name_H-M   'P 1'
#
loop_
_entity.id
_entity.type
_entity.pdbx_description
1 polymer ?
#
loop_
_entity_poly.entity_id
_entity_poly.type
_entity_poly.pdbx_seq_one_letter_code
_entity_poly.pdbx_strand_id
1 'polypeptide(L)' 'MEPNNEQAQGLYRLCYRLTNVIYPGWQYRPIQLVRIDERTGNVYVLAGESDFEIKPTGGYEP' A
#
# COMPACT_ATOMS: atom_id res chain seq x y z
N MET A 1 -9.48 10.00 12.36
CA MET A 1 -8.14 10.58 12.13
C MET A 1 -7.82 10.35 10.66
N GLU A 2 -7.22 11.31 9.97
CA GLU A 2 -6.92 11.18 8.54
C GLU A 2 -5.49 10.65 8.32
N PRO A 3 -5.24 9.86 7.27
CA PRO A 3 -3.88 9.52 6.85
C PRO A 3 -3.06 10.77 6.57
N ASN A 4 -1.77 10.75 6.91
CA ASN A 4 -0.88 11.86 6.60
C ASN A 4 -0.37 11.81 5.15
N ASN A 5 0.33 12.88 4.75
CA ASN A 5 0.87 13.01 3.39
C ASN A 5 1.89 11.90 3.07
N GLU A 6 2.68 11.49 4.06
CA GLU A 6 3.67 10.43 3.94
C GLU A 6 3.00 9.09 3.63
N GLN A 7 1.89 8.78 4.29
CA GLN A 7 1.07 7.60 4.02
C GLN A 7 0.43 7.65 2.63
N ALA A 8 -0.07 8.81 2.20
CA ALA A 8 -0.60 8.96 0.83
C ALA A 8 0.48 8.70 -0.24
N GLN A 9 1.69 9.24 -0.04
CA GLN A 9 2.83 8.98 -0.92
C GLN A 9 3.30 7.52 -0.86
N GLY A 10 3.33 6.92 0.34
CA GLY A 10 3.65 5.52 0.56
C GLY A 10 2.69 4.59 -0.18
N LEU A 11 1.39 4.85 -0.07
CA LEU A 11 0.33 4.17 -0.79
C LEU A 11 0.56 4.25 -2.31
N TYR A 12 0.78 5.45 -2.86
CA TYR A 12 1.05 5.62 -4.29
C TYR A 12 2.24 4.78 -4.76
N ARG A 13 3.36 4.82 -4.01
CA ARG A 13 4.57 4.03 -4.32
C ARG A 13 4.32 2.53 -4.25
N LEU A 14 3.58 2.06 -3.25
CA LEU A 14 3.21 0.65 -3.14
C LEU A 14 2.31 0.23 -4.30
N CYS A 15 1.26 0.99 -4.61
CA CYS A 15 0.35 0.69 -5.71
C CYS A 15 1.09 0.61 -7.06
N TYR A 16 1.98 1.57 -7.32
CA TYR A 16 2.84 1.57 -8.49
C TYR A 16 3.73 0.32 -8.52
N ARG A 17 4.35 -0.03 -7.39
CA ARG A 17 5.24 -1.18 -7.28
C ARG A 17 4.52 -2.52 -7.50
N LEU A 18 3.30 -2.66 -7.02
CA LEU A 18 2.52 -3.90 -7.12
C LEU A 18 1.93 -4.11 -8.53
N THR A 19 1.52 -3.02 -9.18
CA THR A 19 0.78 -3.10 -10.46
C THR A 19 1.66 -2.90 -11.69
N ASN A 20 2.90 -2.44 -11.54
CA ASN A 20 3.78 -2.19 -12.67
C ASN A 20 4.82 -3.32 -12.85
N VAL A 21 4.85 -3.92 -14.04
CA VAL A 21 5.84 -4.93 -14.41
C VAL A 21 7.07 -4.22 -14.98
N ILE A 22 7.95 -3.78 -14.09
CA ILE A 22 9.10 -2.93 -14.44
C ILE A 22 10.31 -3.77 -14.88
N TYR A 23 10.45 -5.00 -14.38
CA TYR A 23 11.59 -5.86 -14.63
C TYR A 23 11.18 -7.30 -14.95
N PRO A 24 11.96 -8.04 -15.76
CA PRO A 24 11.77 -9.48 -15.94
C PRO A 24 11.78 -10.19 -14.58
N GLY A 25 10.72 -10.98 -14.30
CA GLY A 25 10.54 -11.68 -13.02
C GLY A 25 9.82 -10.87 -11.94
N TRP A 26 9.48 -9.60 -12.17
CA TRP A 26 8.64 -8.84 -11.26
C TRP A 26 7.21 -9.40 -11.27
N GLN A 27 6.70 -9.81 -10.11
CA GLN A 27 5.34 -10.33 -10.00
C GLN A 27 4.34 -9.18 -9.91
N TYR A 28 3.52 -9.04 -10.95
CA TYR A 28 2.30 -8.26 -10.87
C TYR A 28 1.41 -8.82 -9.75
N ARG A 29 0.92 -7.94 -8.89
CA ARG A 29 -0.06 -8.30 -7.85
C ARG A 29 -1.29 -7.40 -7.98
N PRO A 30 -2.49 -7.99 -8.19
CA PRO A 30 -3.71 -7.21 -8.25
C PRO A 30 -4.00 -6.62 -6.87
N ILE A 31 -4.26 -5.32 -6.81
CA ILE A 31 -4.74 -4.66 -5.60
C ILE A 31 -6.23 -4.99 -5.48
N GLN A 32 -6.59 -5.69 -4.42
CA GLN A 32 -7.96 -6.14 -4.16
C GLN A 32 -8.71 -5.14 -3.27
N LEU A 33 -8.01 -4.51 -2.32
CA LEU A 33 -8.60 -3.56 -1.38
C LEU A 33 -7.58 -2.52 -0.95
N VAL A 34 -8.04 -1.28 -0.82
CA VAL A 34 -7.37 -0.22 -0.06
C VAL A 34 -8.36 0.28 0.98
N ARG A 35 -7.96 0.29 2.25
CA ARG A 35 -8.81 0.68 3.37
C ARG A 35 -8.11 1.65 4.29
N ILE A 36 -8.88 2.60 4.81
CA ILE A 36 -8.49 3.44 5.95
C ILE A 36 -9.20 2.89 7.19
N ASP A 37 -8.47 2.68 8.29
CA ASP A 37 -9.08 2.44 9.59
C ASP A 37 -9.58 3.77 10.16
N GLU A 38 -10.89 3.96 10.22
CA GLU A 38 -11.52 5.20 10.68
C GLU A 38 -11.17 5.57 12.14
N ARG A 39 -10.82 4.58 12.98
CA ARG A 39 -10.41 4.83 14.37
C ARG A 39 -9.01 5.43 14.46
N THR A 40 -8.09 4.98 13.61
CA THR A 40 -6.65 5.29 13.73
C THR A 40 -6.10 6.16 12.61
N GLY A 41 -6.77 6.22 11.46
CA GLY A 41 -6.26 6.83 10.23
C GLY A 41 -5.22 5.96 9.50
N ASN A 42 -4.97 4.74 9.95
CA ASN A 42 -4.00 3.85 9.31
C ASN A 42 -4.51 3.35 7.95
N VAL A 43 -3.57 3.18 7.00
CA VAL A 43 -3.87 2.76 5.64
C VAL A 43 -3.40 1.33 5.43
N TYR A 44 -4.30 0.48 4.93
CA TYR A 44 -4.04 -0.93 4.65
C TYR A 44 -4.31 -1.26 3.18
N VAL A 45 -3.51 -2.14 2.60
CA VAL A 45 -3.64 -2.61 1.22
C VAL A 45 -3.63 -4.13 1.19
N LEU A 46 -4.62 -4.74 0.53
CA LEU A 46 -4.64 -6.17 0.23
C LEU A 46 -4.25 -6.37 -1.24
N ALA A 47 -3.21 -7.16 -1.49
CA ALA A 47 -2.73 -7.46 -2.83
C ALA A 47 -2.34 -8.94 -2.99
N GLY A 48 -3.26 -9.73 -3.56
CA GLY A 48 -3.13 -11.18 -3.65
C GLY A 48 -3.17 -11.82 -2.26
N GLU A 49 -2.12 -12.56 -1.89
CA GLU A 49 -1.99 -13.21 -0.59
C GLU A 49 -1.22 -12.36 0.44
N SER A 50 -0.90 -11.10 0.11
CA SER A 50 -0.18 -10.19 1.02
C SER A 50 -1.04 -9.00 1.40
N ASP A 51 -1.16 -8.76 2.69
CA ASP A 51 -1.59 -7.50 3.27
C ASP A 51 -0.39 -6.58 3.49
N PHE A 52 -0.62 -5.28 3.54
CA PHE A 52 0.39 -4.28 3.83
C PHE A 52 -0.22 -3.18 4.69
N GLU A 53 0.54 -2.70 5.66
CA GLU A 53 0.25 -1.46 6.39
C GLU A 53 1.17 -0.35 5.91
N ILE A 54 0.60 0.81 5.55
CA ILE A 54 1.39 2.02 5.31
C ILE A 54 1.61 2.73 6.65
N LYS A 55 2.85 2.67 7.12
CA LYS A 55 3.26 3.31 8.37
C LYS A 55 3.16 4.83 8.25
N PRO A 56 3.03 5.57 9.36
CA PRO A 56 3.02 7.04 9.35
C PRO A 56 4.25 7.70 8.71
N THR A 57 5.35 6.96 8.51
CA THR A 57 6.55 7.40 7.80
C THR A 57 6.45 7.26 6.27
N GLY A 58 5.35 6.69 5.75
CA GLY A 58 5.17 6.37 4.33
C GLY A 58 5.91 5.12 3.86
N GLY A 59 6.60 4.41 4.77
CA GLY A 59 7.09 3.06 4.55
C GLY A 59 5.96 2.03 4.62
N TYR A 60 6.20 0.83 4.09
CA TYR A 60 5.25 -0.26 4.14
C TYR A 60 5.98 -1.58 4.39
N GLU A 61 5.32 -2.45 5.13
CA GLU A 61 5.75 -3.81 5.43
C GLU A 61 4.59 -4.75 5.08
N PRO A 62 4.86 -5.95 4.54
CA PRO A 62 3.87 -7.01 4.50
C PRO A 62 3.48 -7.47 5.91
#